data_AF-A0A246F985-F1
#
_entry.id   AF-A0A246F985-F1
#
_cell.length_a   1.000
_cell.length_b   1.000
_cell.length_c   1.000
_cell.angle_alpha   90.00
_cell.angle_beta   90.00
_cell.angle_gamma   90.00
#
_symmetry.space_group_name_H-M   'P 1'
#
loop_
_entity.id
_entity.type
_entity.pdbx_description
1 polymer ?
#
loop_
_entity_poly.entity_id
_entity_poly.type
_entity_poly.pdbx_seq_one_letter_code
_entity_poly.pdbx_strand_id
1 'polypeptide(L)' 'MQHANSRILRAVRTTSFNNEVAAELLRELGSCNVTDEQARRIRCAARQLLLDADSLEGVWRKLNAQ' A
#
# COMPACT_ATOMS: atom_id res chain seq x y z
N MET A 1 -12.15 22.57 11.23
CA MET A 1 -12.38 21.10 11.15
C MET A 1 -12.34 20.56 9.72
N GLN A 2 -13.00 21.19 8.73
CA GLN A 2 -13.05 20.70 7.35
C GLN A 2 -11.68 20.46 6.68
N HIS A 3 -10.70 21.36 6.88
CA HIS A 3 -9.34 21.18 6.32
C HIS A 3 -8.57 20.00 6.92
N ALA A 4 -8.83 19.64 8.19
CA ALA A 4 -8.18 18.49 8.81
C ALA A 4 -8.70 17.18 8.22
N ASN A 5 -10.02 17.08 8.01
CA ASN A 5 -10.64 15.92 7.36
C ASN A 5 -10.14 15.72 5.93
N SER A 6 -10.01 16.80 5.15
CA SER A 6 -9.45 16.74 3.79
C SER A 6 -8.00 16.24 3.77
N ARG A 7 -7.16 16.69 4.72
CA ARG A 7 -5.76 16.21 4.84
C ARG A 7 -5.69 14.73 5.22
N ILE A 8 -6.54 14.28 6.14
CA ILE A 8 -6.62 12.87 6.54
C ILE A 8 -7.07 12.01 5.36
N LEU A 9 -8.15 12.38 4.67
CA LEU A 9 -8.64 11.67 3.49
C LEU A 9 -7.56 11.56 2.41
N ARG A 10 -6.87 12.66 2.12
CA ARG A 10 -5.75 12.66 1.18
C ARG A 10 -4.63 11.73 1.64
N ALA A 11 -4.23 11.79 2.91
CA ALA A 11 -3.17 10.96 3.45
C ALA A 11 -3.51 9.47 3.33
N VAL A 12 -4.70 9.05 3.76
CA VAL A 12 -5.14 7.66 3.69
C VAL A 12 -5.15 7.17 2.24
N ARG A 13 -5.74 7.93 1.31
CA ARG A 13 -5.80 7.55 -0.11
C ARG A 13 -4.41 7.47 -0.74
N THR A 14 -3.54 8.42 -0.43
CA THR A 14 -2.17 8.45 -0.96
C THR A 14 -1.35 7.27 -0.42
N THR A 15 -1.48 6.94 0.87
CA THR A 15 -0.78 5.78 1.45
C THR A 15 -1.28 4.46 0.86
N SER A 16 -2.59 4.30 0.66
CA SER A 16 -3.17 3.14 -0.03
C SER A 16 -2.53 2.96 -1.42
N PHE A 17 -2.54 4.02 -2.24
CA PHE A 17 -1.91 4.01 -3.56
C PHE A 17 -0.41 3.71 -3.53
N ASN A 18 0.34 4.35 -2.61
CA ASN A 18 1.78 4.12 -2.50
C ASN A 18 2.11 2.68 -2.13
N ASN A 19 1.27 2.03 -1.30
CA ASN A 19 1.45 0.64 -0.93
C ASN A 19 1.21 -0.31 -2.13
N GLU A 20 0.19 -0.04 -2.96
CA GLU A 20 -0.02 -0.76 -4.23
C GLU A 20 1.21 -0.66 -5.14
N VAL A 21 1.68 0.57 -5.41
CA VAL A 21 2.85 0.81 -6.27
C VAL A 21 4.11 0.16 -5.71
N ALA A 22 4.35 0.27 -4.39
CA ALA A 22 5.49 -0.36 -3.75
C ALA A 22 5.44 -1.89 -3.84
N ALA A 23 4.25 -2.49 -3.74
CA ALA A 23 4.07 -3.93 -3.91
C ALA A 23 4.37 -4.39 -5.34
N GLU A 24 3.96 -3.63 -6.35
CA GLU A 24 4.26 -3.91 -7.76
C GLU A 24 5.77 -3.85 -8.02
N LEU A 25 6.43 -2.76 -7.59
CA LEU A 25 7.88 -2.61 -7.72
C LEU A 25 8.64 -3.72 -7.00
N LEU A 26 8.19 -4.14 -5.81
CA LEU A 26 8.80 -5.27 -5.11
C LEU A 26 8.64 -6.57 -5.88
N ARG A 27 7.49 -6.83 -6.53
CA ARG A 27 7.31 -8.03 -7.36
C ARG A 27 8.28 -8.04 -8.54
N GLU A 28 8.50 -6.90 -9.19
CA GLU A 28 9.49 -6.76 -10.26
C GLU A 28 10.91 -7.05 -9.75
N LEU A 29 11.30 -6.44 -8.62
CA LEU A 29 12.61 -6.68 -7.98
C LEU A 29 12.82 -8.13 -7.56
N GLY A 30 11.76 -8.81 -7.12
CA GLY A 30 11.80 -10.22 -6.73
C GLY A 30 12.09 -11.18 -7.88
N SER A 31 12.00 -10.72 -9.13
CA SER A 31 12.33 -11.48 -10.35
C SER A 31 13.76 -11.23 -10.85
N CYS A 32 14.51 -10.33 -10.21
CA CYS A 32 15.91 -10.04 -10.54
C CYS A 32 16.88 -11.07 -9.92
N ASN A 33 18.18 -10.91 -10.15
CA ASN A 33 19.25 -11.73 -9.55
C ASN A 33 19.35 -11.53 -8.02
N VAL A 34 18.35 -12.02 -7.29
CA VAL A 34 18.30 -12.06 -5.82
C VAL A 34 18.39 -13.51 -5.35
N THR A 35 18.82 -13.73 -4.11
CA THR A 35 18.81 -15.08 -3.53
C THR A 35 17.37 -15.55 -3.25
N ASP A 36 17.15 -16.86 -3.14
CA ASP A 36 15.82 -17.42 -2.84
C ASP A 36 15.20 -16.84 -1.56
N GLU A 37 16.03 -16.62 -0.54
CA GLU A 37 15.60 -16.01 0.72
C GLU A 37 15.21 -14.54 0.54
N GLN A 38 15.96 -13.77 -0.25
CA GLN A 38 15.59 -12.40 -0.60
C GLN A 38 14.28 -12.38 -1.40
N ALA A 39 14.15 -13.26 -2.40
CA ALA A 39 12.93 -13.38 -3.21
C ALA A 39 11.71 -13.72 -2.34
N ARG A 40 11.86 -14.63 -1.37
CA ARG A 40 10.81 -14.96 -0.40
C ARG A 40 10.41 -13.76 0.44
N ARG A 41 11.38 -13.03 1.00
CA ARG A 41 11.12 -11.84 1.81
C ARG A 41 10.43 -10.73 1.01
N ILE A 42 10.87 -10.51 -0.23
CA ILE A 42 10.28 -9.55 -1.16
C ILE A 42 8.81 -9.91 -1.45
N ARG A 43 8.51 -11.17 -1.76
CA ARG A 43 7.13 -11.64 -1.97
C ARG A 43 6.25 -11.43 -0.74
N CYS A 44 6.78 -11.69 0.47
CA CYS A 44 6.05 -11.44 1.70
C CYS A 44 5.76 -9.94 1.91
N ALA A 45 6.77 -9.07 1.70
CA ALA A 45 6.60 -7.63 1.84
C ALA A 45 5.58 -7.06 0.83
N ALA A 46 5.67 -7.46 -0.44
CA ALA A 46 4.72 -7.07 -1.46
C ALA A 46 3.28 -7.52 -1.13
N ARG A 47 3.12 -8.74 -0.60
CA ARG A 47 1.81 -9.22 -0.16
C ARG A 47 1.25 -8.39 0.99
N GLN A 48 2.06 -8.03 1.98
CA GLN A 48 1.60 -7.23 3.11
C GLN A 48 1.16 -5.83 2.66
N LEU A 49 1.95 -5.19 1.78
CA LEU A 49 1.61 -3.87 1.25
C LEU A 49 0.27 -3.86 0.51
N LEU A 50 -0.06 -4.92 -0.25
CA LEU A 50 -1.37 -5.01 -0.91
C LEU A 50 -2.53 -5.14 0.09
N LEU A 51 -2.36 -5.96 1.14
CA LEU A 51 -3.35 -6.07 2.21
C LEU A 51 -3.56 -4.73 2.94
N ASP A 52 -2.47 -4.00 3.17
CA ASP A 52 -2.52 -2.67 3.77
C ASP A 52 -3.19 -1.66 2.83
N ALA A 53 -2.93 -1.73 1.52
CA ALA A 53 -3.56 -0.87 0.52
C ALA A 53 -5.07 -1.07 0.45
N ASP A 54 -5.53 -2.33 0.38
CA ASP A 54 -6.95 -2.70 0.40
C ASP A 54 -7.64 -2.21 1.69
N SER A 55 -6.97 -2.40 2.83
CA SER A 55 -7.47 -1.96 4.13
C SER A 55 -7.61 -0.44 4.22
N LEU A 56 -6.61 0.30 3.75
CA LEU A 56 -6.61 1.76 3.73
C LEU A 56 -7.63 2.32 2.75
N GLU A 57 -7.83 1.69 1.59
CA GLU A 57 -8.90 2.04 0.65
C GLU A 57 -10.28 1.86 1.31
N GLY A 58 -10.47 0.77 2.05
CA GLY A 58 -11.68 0.56 2.85
C GLY A 58 -11.90 1.63 3.92
N VAL A 59 -10.84 2.06 4.61
CA VAL A 59 -10.90 3.17 5.59
C VAL A 59 -11.23 4.49 4.89
N TRP A 60 -10.59 4.79 3.75
CA TRP A 60 -10.85 6.00 2.99
C TRP A 60 -12.32 6.09 2.55
N ARG A 61 -12.89 5.01 2.01
CA ARG A 61 -14.32 4.96 1.62
C ARG A 61 -15.25 5.25 2.79
N LYS A 62 -14.96 4.70 3.97
CA LYS A 62 -15.75 4.95 5.19
C LYS A 62 -15.66 6.40 5.64
N LEU A 63 -14.46 6.99 5.61
CA LEU A 63 -14.26 8.40 5.99
C LEU A 63 -14.86 9.38 4.97
N ASN A 64 -14.85 9.04 3.69
CA ASN A 64 -15.36 9.90 2.61
C ASN A 64 -16.89 9.86 2.49
N ALA A 65 -17.53 8.85 3.07
CA ALA A 65 -18.99 8.70 3.13
C ALA A 65 -19.63 9.37 4.36
N GLN A 66 -18.83 9.95 5.26
CA GLN A 66 -19.26 10.74 6.43
C GLN A 66 -19.38 12.22 6.07
#